data_AF-A0A969PMW9-F1
#
_entry.id   AF-A0A969PMW9-F1
#
_cell.length_a   1.000
_cell.length_b   1.000
_cell.length_c   1.000
_cell.angle_alpha   90.00
_cell.angle_beta   90.00
_cell.angle_gamma   90.00
#
_symmetry.space_group_name_H-M   'P 1'
#
loop_
_entity.id
_entity.type
_entity.pdbx_description
1 polymer ?
#
loop_
_entity_poly.entity_id
_entity_poly.type
_entity_poly.pdbx_seq_one_letter_code
_entity_poly.pdbx_strand_id
1 'polypeptide(L)'
;MKWDENTIIEIHQGIDRFSNSDVLLIRLANELEEYLDFGIIYCGDSKQQQYSNHQNNLIVEIAEKLGYPTLAVELANAFRETTTAQIPPELCNPTEHYRSALIPPNSYQRKLPVWFDQTIGNKIAYWHSLFKSDFLPPSPPPPFL
;
A
#
# COMPACT_ATOMS: atom_id res chain seq x y z
N MET A 1 7.97 10.80 18.77
CA MET A 1 6.74 11.58 19.04
C MET A 1 5.71 11.22 17.98
N LYS A 2 4.45 11.06 18.33
CA LYS A 2 3.39 10.87 17.34
C LYS A 2 3.16 12.22 16.65
N TRP A 3 3.10 12.26 15.32
CA TRP A 3 2.87 13.50 14.57
C TRP A 3 1.40 13.54 14.15
N ASP A 4 0.57 14.11 15.02
CA ASP A 4 -0.86 14.29 14.79
C ASP A 4 -1.27 15.74 15.03
N GLU A 5 -2.53 16.06 14.72
CA GLU A 5 -3.07 17.43 14.80
C GLU A 5 -2.81 18.10 16.15
N ASN A 6 -3.10 17.42 17.27
CA ASN A 6 -2.87 17.95 18.61
C ASN A 6 -1.39 18.29 18.83
N THR A 7 -0.51 17.38 18.42
CA THR A 7 0.93 17.56 18.55
C THR A 7 1.43 18.75 17.73
N ILE A 8 0.92 18.92 16.51
CA ILE A 8 1.27 20.05 15.64
C ILE A 8 0.79 21.37 16.24
N ILE A 9 -0.43 21.42 16.80
CA ILE A 9 -0.97 22.60 17.48
C ILE A 9 -0.10 22.96 18.70
N GLU A 10 0.25 21.97 19.53
CA GLU A 10 1.09 22.18 20.71
C GLU A 10 2.48 22.73 20.34
N ILE A 11 3.11 22.15 19.31
CA ILE A 11 4.39 22.67 18.79
C ILE A 11 4.21 24.10 18.29
N HIS A 12 3.17 24.36 17.50
CA HIS A 12 2.94 25.69 16.93
C HIS A 12 2.76 26.77 18.00
N GLN A 13 2.02 26.45 19.08
CA GLN A 13 1.81 27.35 20.21
C GLN A 13 3.07 27.52 21.09
N GLY A 14 3.89 26.47 21.18
CA GLY A 14 5.07 26.40 22.04
C GLY A 14 6.41 26.55 21.33
N ILE A 15 6.42 26.96 20.06
CA ILE A 15 7.61 26.89 19.18
C ILE A 15 8.82 27.63 19.76
N ASP A 16 8.59 28.78 20.40
CA ASP A 16 9.64 29.61 21.01
C ASP A 16 10.32 28.93 22.21
N ARG A 17 9.66 27.91 22.79
CA ARG A 17 10.16 27.13 23.93
C ARG A 17 10.78 25.81 23.50
N PHE A 18 10.74 25.48 22.21
CA PHE A 18 11.23 24.21 21.69
C PHE A 18 12.76 24.27 21.55
N SER A 19 13.46 23.55 22.42
CA SER A 19 14.94 23.54 22.43
C SER A 19 15.58 22.70 21.32
N ASN A 20 14.81 21.82 20.67
CA ASN A 20 15.30 20.86 19.69
C ASN A 20 14.79 21.18 18.28
N SER A 21 15.24 22.32 17.73
CA SER A 21 14.88 22.75 16.36
C SER A 21 15.24 21.74 15.28
N ASP A 22 16.33 20.99 15.46
CA ASP A 22 16.82 20.02 14.46
C ASP A 22 15.87 18.85 14.27
N VAL A 23 15.24 18.40 15.35
CA VAL A 23 14.24 17.30 15.30
C VAL A 23 12.99 17.77 14.55
N LEU A 24 12.57 19.01 14.78
CA LEU A 24 11.46 19.60 14.04
C LEU A 24 11.82 19.80 12.57
N LEU A 25 13.04 20.26 12.25
CA LEU A 25 13.49 20.42 10.87
C LEU A 25 13.50 19.09 10.13
N ILE A 26 14.07 18.03 10.71
CA ILE A 26 14.03 16.68 10.13
C ILE A 26 12.59 16.25 9.90
N ARG A 27 11.69 16.54 10.85
CA ARG A 27 10.29 16.18 10.70
C ARG A 27 9.62 16.95 9.57
N LEU A 28 9.85 18.26 9.45
CA LEU A 28 9.34 19.09 8.36
C LEU A 28 9.87 18.63 7.00
N ALA A 29 11.15 18.22 6.92
CA ALA A 29 11.73 17.67 5.71
C ALA A 29 11.05 16.36 5.29
N ASN A 30 10.75 15.47 6.26
CA ASN A 30 9.99 14.25 5.99
C ASN A 30 8.56 14.56 5.50
N GLU A 31 7.88 15.56 6.08
CA GLU A 31 6.56 15.98 5.57
C GLU A 31 6.68 16.52 4.14
N LEU A 32 7.69 17.33 3.83
CA LEU A 32 7.90 17.82 2.47
C LEU A 32 8.10 16.65 1.48
N GLU A 33 8.95 15.68 1.82
CA GLU A 33 9.20 14.50 1.00
C GLU A 33 7.90 13.72 0.71
N GLU A 34 7.08 13.48 1.73
CA GLU A 34 5.82 12.71 1.62
C GLU A 34 4.74 13.37 0.75
N TYR A 35 4.84 14.68 0.53
CA TYR A 35 3.96 15.40 -0.41
C TYR A 35 4.60 15.51 -1.81
N LEU A 36 5.92 15.66 -1.91
CA LEU A 36 6.62 15.71 -3.19
C LEU A 36 6.52 14.40 -3.97
N ASP A 37 6.51 13.25 -3.27
CA ASP A 37 6.36 11.94 -3.89
C ASP A 37 4.89 11.49 -4.04
N PHE A 38 3.94 12.36 -3.65
CA PHE A 38 2.50 12.06 -3.56
C PHE A 38 2.18 10.82 -2.71
N GLY A 39 3.06 10.43 -1.79
CA GLY A 39 2.92 9.26 -0.91
C GLY A 39 1.62 9.29 -0.09
N ILE A 40 1.18 10.50 0.28
CA ILE A 40 -0.10 10.72 0.96
C ILE A 40 -1.32 10.31 0.11
N ILE A 41 -1.26 10.45 -1.21
CA ILE A 41 -2.35 10.09 -2.13
C ILE A 41 -2.36 8.58 -2.39
N TYR A 42 -1.18 7.96 -2.55
CA TYR A 42 -1.08 6.51 -2.79
C TYR A 42 -1.59 5.66 -1.61
N CYS A 43 -1.53 6.19 -0.38
CA CYS A 43 -2.09 5.53 0.81
C CYS A 43 -3.62 5.69 0.95
N GLY A 44 -4.27 6.44 0.05
CA GLY A 44 -5.71 6.64 0.00
C GLY A 44 -6.26 7.47 1.16
N ASP A 45 -7.59 7.47 1.27
CA ASP A 45 -8.37 8.35 2.16
C ASP A 45 -7.91 8.33 3.62
N SER A 46 -7.40 7.20 4.12
CA SER A 46 -7.01 7.06 5.52
C SER A 46 -5.86 7.97 5.96
N LYS A 47 -4.92 8.29 5.07
CA LYS A 47 -3.87 9.29 5.34
C LYS A 47 -4.32 10.68 4.94
N GLN A 48 -4.99 10.82 3.78
CA GLN A 48 -5.45 12.13 3.32
C GLN A 48 -6.41 12.80 4.31
N GLN A 49 -7.31 12.04 4.96
CA GLN A 49 -8.21 12.55 6.00
C GLN A 49 -7.48 12.99 7.28
N GLN A 50 -6.28 12.45 7.55
CA GLN A 50 -5.49 12.85 8.71
C GLN A 50 -4.84 14.23 8.55
N TYR A 51 -4.75 14.73 7.32
CA TYR A 51 -4.12 16.03 7.03
C TYR A 51 -5.17 16.98 6.49
N SER A 52 -5.75 17.77 7.38
CA SER A 52 -6.64 18.86 6.99
C SER A 52 -5.84 20.05 6.45
N ASN A 53 -6.48 20.89 5.61
CA ASN A 53 -5.89 22.15 5.17
C ASN A 53 -5.42 23.03 6.34
N HIS A 54 -6.10 22.93 7.49
CA HIS A 54 -5.70 23.64 8.71
C HIS A 54 -4.35 23.14 9.24
N GLN A 55 -4.17 21.82 9.34
CA GLN A 55 -2.91 21.22 9.77
C GLN A 55 -1.74 21.56 8.84
N ASN A 56 -1.99 21.55 7.53
CA ASN A 56 -1.00 21.93 6.53
C ASN A 56 -0.53 23.39 6.74
N ASN A 57 -1.45 24.32 6.98
CA ASN A 57 -1.09 25.72 7.26
C ASN A 57 -0.23 25.86 8.53
N LEU A 58 -0.55 25.12 9.59
CA LEU A 58 0.25 25.12 10.81
C LEU A 58 1.68 24.61 10.58
N ILE A 59 1.85 23.58 9.73
CA ILE A 59 3.18 23.05 9.36
C ILE A 59 4.01 24.12 8.64
N VAL A 60 3.39 24.89 7.74
CA VAL A 60 4.04 26.03 7.05
C VAL A 60 4.45 27.10 8.05
N GLU A 61 3.55 27.51 8.95
CA GLU A 61 3.83 28.52 9.99
C GLU A 61 4.93 28.07 10.95
N ILE A 62 4.99 26.77 11.29
CA ILE A 62 6.09 26.20 12.09
C ILE A 62 7.43 26.38 11.38
N ALA A 63 7.51 26.10 10.07
CA ALA A 63 8.74 26.26 9.29
C ALA A 63 9.19 27.74 9.23
N GLU A 64 8.24 28.67 9.07
CA GLU A 64 8.54 30.11 9.12
C GLU A 64 9.06 30.55 10.49
N LYS A 65 8.40 30.14 11.57
CA LYS A 65 8.79 30.50 12.94
C LYS A 65 10.13 29.89 13.36
N LEU A 66 10.51 28.75 12.78
CA LEU A 66 11.84 28.16 12.95
C LEU A 66 12.95 28.88 12.16
N GLY A 67 12.60 29.87 11.32
CA GLY A 67 13.55 30.64 10.53
C GLY A 67 13.90 30.00 9.18
N TYR A 68 13.07 29.09 8.67
CA TYR A 68 13.26 28.43 7.37
C TYR A 68 12.19 28.85 6.34
N PRO A 69 12.16 30.11 5.89
CA PRO A 69 11.11 30.62 5.00
C PRO A 69 11.09 29.91 3.63
N THR A 70 12.25 29.51 3.11
CA THR A 70 12.30 28.74 1.85
C THR A 70 11.59 27.38 2.02
N LEU A 71 11.80 26.69 3.13
CA LEU A 71 11.12 25.43 3.42
C LEU A 71 9.61 25.62 3.56
N ALA A 72 9.17 26.70 4.20
CA ALA A 72 7.76 27.04 4.31
C ALA A 72 7.09 27.22 2.93
N VAL A 73 7.77 27.91 2.00
CA VAL A 73 7.28 28.08 0.63
C VAL A 73 7.20 26.75 -0.11
N GLU A 74 8.23 25.91 -0.02
CA GLU A 74 8.22 24.58 -0.66
C GLU A 74 7.11 23.68 -0.09
N LEU A 75 6.91 23.68 1.23
CA LEU A 75 5.79 22.97 1.87
C LEU A 75 4.44 23.46 1.35
N ALA A 76 4.22 24.78 1.32
CA ALA A 76 2.97 25.35 0.81
C ALA A 76 2.71 24.99 -0.67
N ASN A 77 3.76 24.98 -1.48
CA ASN A 77 3.68 24.57 -2.89
C ASN A 77 3.34 23.08 -3.01
N ALA A 78 4.05 22.21 -2.29
CA ALA A 78 3.82 20.76 -2.30
C ALA A 78 2.39 20.41 -1.84
N PHE A 79 1.89 21.09 -0.80
CA PHE A 79 0.51 20.92 -0.31
C PHE A 79 -0.53 21.31 -1.37
N ARG A 80 -0.30 22.44 -2.06
CA ARG A 80 -1.18 22.90 -3.16
C ARG A 80 -1.15 21.95 -4.35
N GLU A 81 0.03 21.50 -4.75
CA GLU A 81 0.21 20.54 -5.86
C GLU A 81 -0.48 19.22 -5.55
N THR A 82 -0.30 18.69 -4.34
CA THR A 82 -0.98 17.46 -3.88
C THR A 82 -2.50 17.61 -3.90
N THR A 83 -3.04 18.76 -3.48
CA THR A 83 -4.49 19.01 -3.48
C THR A 83 -5.07 19.09 -4.89
N THR A 84 -4.26 19.49 -5.87
CA THR A 84 -4.69 19.66 -7.28
C THR A 84 -4.28 18.50 -8.17
N ALA A 85 -3.52 17.54 -7.65
CA ALA A 85 -3.05 16.38 -8.38
C ALA A 85 -4.24 15.49 -8.80
N GLN A 86 -4.30 15.19 -10.09
CA GLN A 86 -5.24 14.21 -10.63
C GLN A 86 -4.52 12.87 -10.74
N ILE A 87 -4.61 12.06 -9.68
CA ILE A 87 -4.09 10.69 -9.69
C ILE A 87 -5.24 9.73 -10.05
N PRO A 88 -5.02 8.79 -10.98
CA PRO A 88 -6.01 7.77 -11.31
C PRO A 88 -6.47 7.02 -10.04
N PRO A 89 -7.79 6.83 -9.84
CA PRO A 89 -8.32 6.21 -8.62
C PRO A 89 -7.80 4.78 -8.42
N GLU A 90 -7.39 4.10 -9.50
CA GLU A 90 -6.78 2.77 -9.44
C GLU A 90 -5.41 2.77 -8.73
N LEU A 91 -4.75 3.92 -8.63
CA LEU A 91 -3.50 4.10 -7.90
C LEU A 91 -3.71 4.57 -6.46
N CYS A 92 -4.90 5.14 -6.15
CA CYS A 92 -5.25 5.67 -4.83
C CYS A 92 -5.75 4.55 -3.92
N ASN A 93 -4.83 3.83 -3.26
CA ASN A 93 -5.12 2.71 -2.36
C ASN A 93 -6.17 1.70 -2.89
N PRO A 94 -5.92 1.05 -4.04
CA PRO A 94 -6.85 0.10 -4.66
C PRO A 94 -7.18 -1.12 -3.79
N THR A 95 -6.40 -1.38 -2.74
CA THR A 95 -6.59 -2.54 -1.85
C THR A 95 -7.25 -2.17 -0.52
N GLU A 96 -7.58 -0.90 -0.28
CA GLU A 96 -8.08 -0.37 1.01
C GLU A 96 -7.17 -0.76 2.20
N HIS A 97 -5.89 -1.02 1.94
CA HIS A 97 -4.95 -1.45 2.96
C HIS A 97 -4.22 -0.23 3.50
N TYR A 98 -4.01 -0.21 4.81
CA TYR A 98 -3.54 0.97 5.53
C TYR A 98 -2.13 1.45 5.11
N ARG A 99 -1.32 0.63 4.40
CA ARG A 99 0.11 0.92 4.15
C ARG A 99 0.74 0.38 2.86
N SER A 100 0.06 -0.46 2.09
CA SER A 100 0.63 -1.00 0.85
C SER A 100 -0.45 -1.40 -0.13
N ALA A 101 -0.46 -0.76 -1.29
CA ALA A 101 -1.21 -1.22 -2.44
C ALA A 101 -0.27 -1.95 -3.39
N LEU A 102 -0.46 -3.27 -3.52
CA LEU A 102 0.15 -4.01 -4.62
C LEU A 102 -0.82 -3.94 -5.80
N ILE A 103 -0.41 -3.24 -6.84
CA ILE A 103 -1.13 -3.21 -8.11
C ILE A 103 -0.49 -4.26 -9.01
N PRO A 104 -1.05 -5.47 -9.12
CA PRO A 104 -0.54 -6.44 -10.07
C PRO A 104 -0.73 -5.86 -11.49
N PRO A 105 0.28 -5.94 -12.37
CA PRO A 105 0.07 -5.56 -13.76
C PRO A 105 -1.03 -6.45 -14.36
N ASN A 106 -1.77 -5.96 -15.35
CA ASN A 106 -2.85 -6.72 -16.01
C ASN A 106 -2.35 -8.04 -16.63
N SER A 107 -1.05 -8.18 -16.87
CA SER A 107 -0.38 -9.41 -17.32
C SER A 107 -0.15 -10.43 -16.20
N TYR A 108 -0.42 -10.09 -14.94
CA TYR A 108 -0.23 -10.98 -13.80
C TYR A 108 -1.33 -12.03 -13.76
N GLN A 109 -1.07 -13.16 -14.41
CA GLN A 109 -1.87 -14.35 -14.23
C GLN A 109 -1.42 -15.04 -12.95
N ARG A 110 -2.33 -15.13 -11.97
CA ARG A 110 -2.11 -15.89 -10.75
C ARG A 110 -1.90 -17.35 -11.14
N LYS A 111 -0.64 -17.79 -11.22
CA LYS A 111 -0.31 -19.20 -11.43
C LYS A 111 -0.83 -19.97 -10.21
N LEU A 112 -1.59 -21.03 -10.46
CA LEU A 112 -2.00 -21.93 -9.39
C LEU A 112 -0.74 -22.49 -8.72
N PRO A 113 -0.77 -22.74 -7.40
CA PRO A 113 0.35 -23.36 -6.72
C PRO A 113 0.69 -24.70 -7.38
N VAL A 114 1.99 -25.02 -7.53
CA VAL A 114 2.47 -26.26 -8.16
C VAL A 114 1.85 -27.52 -7.54
N TRP A 115 1.51 -27.49 -6.25
CA TRP A 115 0.87 -28.62 -5.56
C TRP A 115 -0.56 -28.89 -6.05
N PHE A 116 -1.28 -27.89 -6.57
CA PHE A 116 -2.64 -28.04 -7.11
C PHE A 116 -2.61 -28.81 -8.43
N ASP A 117 -1.65 -28.52 -9.30
CA ASP A 117 -1.42 -29.27 -10.54
C ASP A 117 -0.99 -30.71 -10.25
N GLN A 118 -0.13 -30.92 -9.24
CA GLN A 118 0.29 -32.26 -8.83
C GLN A 118 -0.86 -33.09 -8.25
N THR A 119 -1.73 -32.49 -7.43
CA THR A 119 -2.86 -33.23 -6.82
C THR A 119 -3.96 -33.54 -7.83
N ILE A 120 -4.25 -32.63 -8.76
CA ILE A 120 -5.20 -32.90 -9.86
C ILE A 120 -4.62 -33.95 -10.80
N GLY A 121 -3.34 -33.82 -11.21
CA GLY A 121 -2.68 -34.81 -12.06
C GLY A 121 -2.68 -36.21 -11.44
N ASN A 122 -2.36 -36.32 -10.15
CA ASN A 122 -2.39 -37.59 -9.42
C ASN A 122 -3.79 -38.18 -9.30
N LYS A 123 -4.83 -37.34 -9.10
CA LYS A 123 -6.23 -37.81 -9.08
C LYS A 123 -6.68 -38.27 -10.46
N ILE A 124 -6.35 -37.55 -11.53
CA ILE A 124 -6.68 -37.96 -12.91
C ILE A 124 -6.01 -39.29 -13.26
N ALA A 125 -4.73 -39.46 -12.90
CA ALA A 125 -4.02 -40.74 -13.08
C ALA A 125 -4.67 -41.88 -12.29
N TYR A 126 -5.10 -41.62 -11.05
CA TYR A 126 -5.80 -42.60 -10.23
C TYR A 126 -7.16 -43.00 -10.85
N TRP A 127 -7.97 -42.04 -11.30
CA TRP A 127 -9.25 -42.33 -11.97
C TRP A 127 -9.04 -43.11 -13.28
N HIS A 128 -8.04 -42.77 -14.09
CA HIS A 128 -7.70 -43.55 -15.29
C HIS A 128 -7.27 -44.99 -14.96
N SER A 129 -6.61 -45.23 -13.83
CA SER A 129 -6.22 -46.58 -13.41
C SER A 129 -7.42 -47.43 -12.98
N LEU A 130 -8.43 -46.82 -12.35
CA LEU A 130 -9.67 -47.49 -11.94
C LEU A 130 -10.56 -47.88 -13.12
N PHE A 131 -10.66 -47.03 -14.16
CA PHE A 131 -11.44 -47.36 -15.35
C PHE A 131 -10.75 -48.36 -16.28
N LYS A 132 -9.44 -48.59 -16.12
CA LYS A 132 -8.68 -49.58 -16.91
C LYS A 132 -8.75 -50.99 -16.32
N SER A 133 -9.15 -51.14 -15.06
CA SER A 133 -9.28 -52.44 -14.38
C SER A 133 -10.59 -53.20 -14.66
N ASP A 134 -11.58 -52.58 -15.31
CA ASP A 134 -12.90 -53.20 -15.56
C ASP A 134 -13.00 -53.95 -16.89
N PHE A 135 -11.92 -54.07 -17.66
CA PHE A 135 -11.86 -54.86 -18.90
C PHE A 135 -10.86 -56.02 -18.79
N LEU A 136 -11.13 -56.98 -17.89
CA LEU A 136 -10.58 -58.33 -18.05
C LEU A 136 -11.56 -59.14 -18.91
N PRO A 137 -11.17 -59.65 -20.10
CA PRO A 137 -12.03 -60.55 -20.84
C PRO A 137 -12.28 -61.82 -20.02
N PRO A 138 -13.50 -62.41 -20.07
CA PRO A 138 -13.82 -63.60 -19.30
C PRO A 138 -12.90 -64.76 -19.69
N SER A 139 -12.48 -65.54 -18.69
CA SER A 139 -11.59 -66.69 -18.87
C SER A 139 -12.21 -67.71 -19.84
N PRO A 140 -11.43 -68.31 -20.75
CA PRO A 140 -11.95 -69.29 -21.70
C PRO A 140 -12.51 -70.51 -20.96
N PRO A 141 -13.60 -71.12 -21.46
CA PRO A 141 -14.22 -72.27 -20.83
C PRO A 141 -13.26 -73.48 -20.84
N PRO A 142 -13.34 -74.36 -19.82
CA PRO A 142 -12.46 -75.51 -19.72
C PRO A 142 -12.72 -76.51 -20.86
N PRO A 143 -11.68 -77.23 -21.34
CA PRO A 143 -11.84 -78.22 -22.39
C PRO A 143 -12.66 -79.41 -21.88
N PHE A 144 -13.69 -79.79 -22.64
CA PHE A 144 -14.50 -80.98 -22.40
C PHE A 144 -13.65 -82.25 -22.61
N LEU A 145 -13.68 -83.14 -21.62
CA LEU A 145 -13.23 -84.54 -21.73
C LEU A 145 -14.45 -85.45 -21.95
#